data_AF-A0A2D0KS34-F1
#
_entry.id   AF-A0A2D0KS34-F1
#
_cell.length_a   1.000
_cell.length_b   1.000
_cell.length_c   1.000
_cell.angle_alpha   90.00
_cell.angle_beta   90.00
_cell.angle_gamma   90.00
#
_symmetry.space_group_name_H-M   'P 1'
#
loop_
_entity.id
_entity.type
_entity.pdbx_description
1 polymer ?
#
loop_
_entity_poly.entity_id
_entity_poly.type
_entity_poly.pdbx_seq_one_letter_code
_entity_poly.pdbx_strand_id
1 'polypeptide(L)'
;MADDLAKTDITFITKKRRNMKALALAEWDQVMLKKRFIIETINGQLKNGSQLEHSRHRSITGFLLTILTGLIAYCLKEKKPSLKIFYSEEDISAIA
;
A
#
# COMPACT_ATOMS: atom_id res chain seq x y z
N MET A 1 -12.08 -6.62 18.05
CA MET A 1 -11.21 -5.81 17.16
C MET A 1 -12.04 -4.95 16.22
N ALA A 2 -12.71 -5.47 15.19
CA ALA A 2 -13.55 -4.62 14.32
C ALA A 2 -14.67 -3.89 15.09
N ASP A 3 -15.33 -4.60 16.01
CA ASP A 3 -16.34 -4.03 16.93
C ASP A 3 -15.77 -2.98 17.89
N ASP A 4 -14.47 -3.07 18.21
CA ASP A 4 -13.79 -2.14 19.12
C ASP A 4 -13.37 -0.85 18.41
N LEU A 5 -12.92 -0.98 17.16
CA LEU A 5 -12.67 0.17 16.27
C LEU A 5 -13.97 0.93 15.95
N ALA A 6 -15.09 0.22 15.80
CA ALA A 6 -16.39 0.84 15.56
C ALA A 6 -16.84 1.75 16.72
N LYS A 7 -16.44 1.45 17.96
CA LYS A 7 -16.68 2.32 19.13
C LYS A 7 -15.87 3.61 19.11
N THR A 8 -14.83 3.66 18.29
CA THR A 8 -13.95 4.81 18.09
C THR A 8 -14.23 5.50 16.74
N ASP A 9 -15.38 5.21 16.12
CA ASP A 9 -15.77 5.74 14.79
C ASP A 9 -14.81 5.40 13.65
N ILE A 10 -14.04 4.30 13.78
CA ILE A 10 -13.13 3.85 12.72
C ILE A 10 -13.75 2.68 11.95
N THR A 11 -14.00 2.89 10.67
CA THR A 11 -14.49 1.84 9.77
C THR A 11 -13.35 0.92 9.32
N PHE A 12 -13.49 -0.38 9.58
CA PHE A 12 -12.49 -1.38 9.21
C PHE A 12 -12.75 -2.00 7.84
N ILE A 13 -11.92 -1.67 6.85
CA ILE A 13 -12.05 -2.12 5.46
C ILE A 13 -11.01 -3.19 5.13
N THR A 14 -11.44 -4.36 4.63
CA THR A 14 -10.53 -5.46 4.26
C THR A 14 -10.93 -6.16 2.96
N LYS A 15 -9.94 -6.78 2.30
CA LYS A 15 -10.20 -7.69 1.18
C LYS A 15 -10.85 -8.98 1.67
N LYS A 16 -11.78 -9.50 0.85
CA LYS A 16 -12.36 -10.83 1.03
C LYS A 16 -11.24 -11.90 1.12
N ARG A 17 -11.28 -12.72 2.16
CA ARG A 17 -10.39 -13.88 2.31
C ARG A 17 -10.98 -15.13 1.64
N ARG A 18 -10.12 -16.11 1.35
CA ARG A 18 -10.53 -17.44 0.86
C ARG A 18 -11.54 -18.04 1.87
N ASN A 19 -12.63 -18.61 1.36
CA ASN A 19 -13.75 -19.20 2.12
C ASN A 19 -14.69 -18.23 2.86
N MET A 20 -14.59 -16.91 2.64
CA MET A 20 -15.62 -15.96 3.12
C MET A 20 -16.77 -15.81 2.11
N LYS A 21 -17.98 -15.57 2.62
CA LYS A 21 -19.13 -15.17 1.78
C LYS A 21 -18.83 -13.83 1.08
N ALA A 22 -19.38 -13.65 -0.12
CA ALA A 22 -19.21 -12.39 -0.84
C ALA A 22 -20.00 -11.28 -0.11
N LEU A 23 -19.30 -10.21 0.25
CA LEU A 23 -19.90 -8.99 0.79
C LEU A 23 -19.80 -7.92 -0.30
N ALA A 24 -20.89 -7.19 -0.54
CA ALA A 24 -20.84 -6.00 -1.39
C ALA A 24 -19.99 -4.94 -0.67
N LEU A 25 -18.85 -4.59 -1.26
CA LEU A 25 -18.02 -3.48 -0.80
C LEU A 25 -18.46 -2.22 -1.53
N ALA A 26 -18.51 -1.09 -0.81
CA ALA A 26 -18.71 0.22 -1.42
C ALA A 26 -17.63 0.47 -2.49
N GLU A 27 -17.96 1.20 -3.54
CA GLU A 27 -17.02 1.47 -4.63
C GLU A 27 -15.76 2.18 -4.13
N TRP A 28 -15.93 3.11 -3.19
CA TRP A 28 -14.84 3.80 -2.52
C TRP A 28 -13.90 2.84 -1.76
N ASP A 29 -14.46 1.89 -1.00
CA ASP A 29 -13.68 0.86 -0.29
C ASP A 29 -12.88 -0.02 -1.27
N GLN A 30 -13.45 -0.35 -2.43
CA GLN A 30 -12.75 -1.11 -3.45
C GLN A 30 -11.58 -0.32 -4.04
N VAL A 31 -11.75 0.98 -4.28
CA VAL A 31 -10.68 1.87 -4.76
C VAL A 31 -9.57 1.97 -3.72
N MET A 32 -9.90 2.14 -2.44
CA MET A 32 -8.92 2.19 -1.36
C MET A 32 -8.12 0.89 -1.22
N LEU A 33 -8.79 -0.27 -1.31
CA LEU A 33 -8.12 -1.58 -1.29
C LEU A 33 -7.21 -1.82 -2.51
N LYS A 34 -7.52 -1.22 -3.66
CA LYS A 34 -6.66 -1.21 -4.86
C LYS A 34 -5.44 -0.32 -4.66
N LYS A 35 -5.61 0.94 -4.21
CA LYS A 35 -4.47 1.83 -3.91
C LYS A 35 -3.52 1.21 -2.88
N ARG A 36 -4.06 0.58 -1.82
CA ARG A 36 -3.27 -0.16 -0.83
C ARG A 36 -2.41 -1.26 -1.46
N PHE A 37 -2.93 -1.98 -2.45
CA PHE A 37 -2.18 -3.04 -3.13
C PHE A 37 -0.94 -2.51 -3.86
N ILE A 38 -1.01 -1.33 -4.48
CA ILE A 38 0.17 -0.69 -5.10
C ILE A 38 1.22 -0.41 -4.03
N ILE A 39 0.80 0.21 -2.92
CA ILE A 39 1.73 0.58 -1.83
C ILE A 39 2.41 -0.67 -1.26
N GLU A 40 1.66 -1.74 -1.01
CA GLU A 40 2.20 -3.02 -0.54
C GLU A 40 3.16 -3.64 -1.57
N THR A 41 2.83 -3.57 -2.87
CA THR A 41 3.69 -4.06 -3.96
C THR A 41 5.00 -3.27 -4.03
N ILE A 42 4.96 -1.94 -3.96
CA ILE A 42 6.14 -1.08 -3.96
C ILE A 42 6.99 -1.39 -2.74
N ASN A 43 6.39 -1.49 -1.56
CA ASN A 43 7.12 -1.80 -0.33
C ASN A 43 7.80 -3.18 -0.42
N GLY A 44 7.11 -4.19 -0.97
CA GLY A 44 7.71 -5.51 -1.23
C GLY A 44 8.89 -5.44 -2.21
N GLN A 45 8.79 -4.64 -3.28
CA GLN A 45 9.89 -4.44 -4.21
C GLN A 45 11.09 -3.73 -3.58
N LEU A 46 10.84 -2.71 -2.76
CA LEU A 46 11.89 -1.97 -2.05
C LEU A 46 12.59 -2.85 -1.02
N LYS A 47 11.86 -3.72 -0.32
CA LYS A 47 12.42 -4.71 0.60
C LYS A 47 13.35 -5.69 -0.12
N ASN A 48 12.90 -6.27 -1.23
CA ASN A 48 13.68 -7.30 -1.95
C ASN A 48 14.80 -6.72 -2.81
N GLY A 49 14.56 -5.59 -3.48
CA GLY A 49 15.51 -4.97 -4.42
C GLY A 49 16.53 -4.06 -3.76
N SER A 50 16.14 -3.34 -2.70
CA SER A 50 16.98 -2.34 -2.04
C SER A 50 17.46 -2.77 -0.65
N GLN A 51 17.21 -4.03 -0.25
CA GLN A 51 17.56 -4.61 1.05
C GLN A 51 17.21 -3.71 2.25
N LEU A 52 16.07 -2.98 2.18
CA LEU A 52 15.67 -2.06 3.24
C LEU A 52 15.48 -2.75 4.60
N GLU A 53 15.06 -4.02 4.59
CA GLU A 53 15.05 -4.85 5.78
C GLU A 53 16.43 -5.48 6.01
N HIS A 54 17.36 -4.70 6.56
CA HIS A 54 18.55 -5.30 7.15
C HIS A 54 18.21 -5.84 8.53
N SER A 55 18.66 -7.06 8.83
CA SER A 55 18.56 -7.65 10.17
C SER A 55 19.31 -6.82 11.23
N ARG A 56 20.33 -6.06 10.84
CA ARG A 56 21.08 -5.14 11.70
C ARG A 56 21.52 -3.91 10.92
N HIS A 57 21.09 -2.74 11.39
CA HIS A 57 21.69 -1.47 11.01
C HIS A 57 22.78 -1.11 12.02
N ARG A 58 24.01 -0.89 11.54
CA ARG A 58 25.15 -0.48 12.40
C ARG A 58 25.07 1.00 12.81
N SER A 59 24.28 1.81 12.10
CA SER A 59 24.03 3.22 12.42
C SER A 59 22.71 3.70 11.79
N ILE A 60 22.08 4.70 12.41
CA ILE A 60 20.85 5.33 11.89
C ILE A 60 21.13 6.10 10.60
N THR A 61 22.28 6.76 10.51
CA THR A 61 22.70 7.49 9.30
C THR A 61 22.83 6.56 8.09
N GLY A 62 23.41 5.36 8.29
CA GLY A 62 23.50 4.36 7.23
C GLY A 62 22.13 3.85 6.80
N PHE A 63 21.20 3.65 7.74
CA PHE A 63 19.82 3.29 7.44
C PHE A 63 19.11 4.33 6.56
N LEU A 64 19.21 5.62 6.90
CA LEU A 64 18.62 6.70 6.11
C LEU A 64 19.20 6.76 4.69
N LEU A 65 20.51 6.54 4.55
CA LEU A 65 21.16 6.47 3.23
C LEU A 65 20.63 5.29 2.40
N THR A 66 20.44 4.12 3.00
CA THR A 66 19.85 2.96 2.32
C THR A 66 18.42 3.24 1.87
N ILE A 67 17.60 3.91 2.69
CA ILE A 67 16.25 4.34 2.29
C ILE A 67 16.30 5.29 1.10
N LEU A 68 17.11 6.34 1.18
CA LEU A 68 17.20 7.34 0.13
C LEU A 68 17.69 6.73 -1.18
N THR A 69 18.70 5.87 -1.12
CA THR A 69 19.24 5.16 -2.28
C THR A 69 18.19 4.20 -2.87
N GLY A 70 17.43 3.50 -2.02
CA GLY A 70 16.35 2.63 -2.45
C GLY A 70 15.22 3.37 -3.16
N LEU A 71 14.89 4.59 -2.69
CA LEU A 71 13.92 5.46 -3.35
C LEU A 71 14.43 5.97 -4.70
N ILE A 72 15.69 6.42 -4.77
CA ILE A 72 16.31 6.88 -6.03
C ILE A 72 16.36 5.74 -7.06
N ALA A 73 16.79 4.54 -6.64
CA ALA A 73 16.82 3.36 -7.50
C ALA A 73 15.42 2.97 -8.00
N TYR A 74 14.38 3.13 -7.17
CA TYR A 74 13.00 2.92 -7.58
C TYR A 74 12.52 3.97 -8.60
N CYS A 75 12.91 5.24 -8.45
CA CYS A 75 12.58 6.30 -9.41
C CYS A 75 13.16 6.02 -10.80
N LEU A 76 14.39 5.51 -10.86
CA LEU A 76 15.12 5.15 -12.08
C LEU A 76 14.68 3.82 -12.70
N LYS A 77 13.88 3.02 -12.00
CA LYS A 77 13.41 1.73 -12.49
C LYS A 77 12.40 1.92 -13.63
N GLU A 78 12.69 1.29 -14.77
CA GLU A 78 11.86 1.39 -15.99
C GLU A 78 10.46 0.80 -15.80
N LYS A 79 10.33 -0.31 -15.07
CA LYS A 79 9.06 -1.00 -14.83
C LYS A 79 8.52 -0.69 -13.45
N LYS A 80 7.58 0.26 -13.39
CA LYS A 80 6.82 0.60 -12.19
C LYS A 80 5.51 -0.20 -12.15
N PRO A 81 5.13 -0.77 -10.99
CA PRO A 81 3.83 -1.41 -10.85
C PRO A 81 2.74 -0.36 -10.99
N SER A 82 2.02 -0.38 -12.11
CA SER A 82 0.80 0.39 -12.31
C SER A 82 -0.40 -0.52 -12.10
N LEU A 83 -1.44 -0.02 -11.44
CA LEU A 83 -2.75 -0.62 -11.59
C LEU A 83 -3.38 -0.02 -12.83
N LYS A 84 -3.99 -0.88 -13.65
CA LYS A 84 -4.85 -0.47 -14.75
C LYS A 84 -6.19 -0.03 -14.15
N ILE A 85 -6.21 1.12 -13.47
CA ILE A 85 -7.41 1.69 -12.85
C ILE A 85 -7.95 2.76 -13.80
N PHE A 86 -9.21 2.62 -14.22
CA PHE A 86 -9.96 3.59 -15.02
C PHE A 86 -10.56 4.71 -14.16
N TYR A 87 -9.84 5.19 -13.14
CA TYR A 87 -10.35 6.28 -12.31
C TYR A 87 -9.24 7.31 -12.17
N SER A 88 -9.47 8.46 -12.78
CA SER A 88 -8.71 9.69 -12.59
C SER A 88 -8.75 10.05 -11.11
N GLU A 89 -7.73 10.73 -10.59
CA GLU A 89 -7.80 11.32 -9.24
C GLU A 89 -9.03 12.24 -9.09
N GLU A 90 -9.50 12.79 -10.20
CA GLU A 90 -10.71 13.61 -10.35
C GLU A 90 -12.00 12.81 -10.07
N ASP A 91 -12.07 11.54 -10.46
CA ASP A 91 -13.26 10.69 -10.26
C ASP A 91 -13.42 10.29 -8.79
N ILE A 92 -12.34 10.22 -8.02
CA ILE A 92 -12.37 9.83 -6.61
C ILE A 92 -12.86 11.00 -5.74
N SER A 93 -12.49 12.23 -6.09
CA SER A 93 -13.01 13.44 -5.45
C SER A 93 -14.50 13.65 -5.73
N ALA A 94 -15.02 13.10 -6.84
CA ALA A 94 -16.43 13.16 -7.18
C ALA A 94 -17.29 12.10 -6.46
N ILE A 95 -16.66 11.08 -5.85
CA ILE A 95 -17.31 9.99 -5.11
C ILE A 95 -17.28 10.22 -3.58
N ALA A 96 -16.40 11.10 -3.11
CA ALA A 96 -16.31 11.51 -1.69
C ALA A 96 -17.41 12.52 -1.32
#